data_AF-A0AAW2IZM8-F1
#
_entry.id   AF-A0AAW2IZM8-F1
#
_cell.length_a   1.000
_cell.length_b   1.000
_cell.length_c   1.000
_cell.angle_alpha   90.00
_cell.angle_beta   90.00
_cell.angle_gamma   90.00
#
_symmetry.space_group_name_H-M   'P 1'
#
loop_
_entity.id
_entity.type
_entity.pdbx_description
1 polymer ?
#
loop_
_entity_poly.entity_id
_entity_poly.type
_entity_poly.pdbx_seq_one_letter_code
_entity_poly.pdbx_strand_id
1 'polypeptide(L)'
;MSLQLSWMSFRGTPMPRSFTAISIILIPKNDSPQSWSEFRPISLCNVTNKILSKLLYTRLSQALPDLISPSQSAFVPGRLIADNILLAQEMAHHLGMRYT
;
A
#
# COMPACT_ATOMS: atom_id res chain seq x y z
N MET A 1 15.72 -4.18 28.71
CA MET A 1 14.50 -3.34 28.87
C MET A 1 13.80 -2.96 27.57
N SER A 2 14.40 -3.06 26.38
CA SER A 2 13.76 -2.58 25.14
C SER A 2 12.92 -3.60 24.34
N LEU A 3 12.83 -4.85 24.78
CA LEU A 3 12.02 -5.88 24.08
C LEU A 3 10.64 -6.12 24.69
N GLN A 4 10.38 -5.68 25.93
CA GLN A 4 9.14 -6.01 26.65
C GLN A 4 7.92 -5.17 26.19
N LEU A 5 8.14 -3.99 25.61
CA LEU A 5 7.08 -3.08 25.16
C LEU A 5 6.42 -3.52 23.86
N SER A 6 7.15 -4.19 22.96
CA SER A 6 6.58 -4.76 21.73
C SER A 6 5.61 -5.92 22.04
N TRP A 7 5.93 -6.70 23.09
CA TRP A 7 5.11 -7.83 23.54
C TRP A 7 3.83 -7.41 24.28
N MET A 8 3.79 -6.24 24.91
CA MET A 8 2.59 -5.77 25.64
C MET A 8 1.43 -5.36 24.71
N SER A 9 1.71 -4.84 23.51
CA SER A 9 0.65 -4.36 22.60
C SER A 9 -0.23 -5.47 22.02
N PHE A 10 0.31 -6.68 21.78
CA PHE A 10 -0.48 -7.79 21.24
C PHE A 10 -1.38 -8.48 22.28
N ARG A 11 -1.30 -8.10 23.57
CA ARG A 11 -2.13 -8.64 24.67
C ARG A 11 -3.18 -7.66 25.20
N GLY A 12 -3.49 -6.58 24.46
CA GLY A 12 -4.62 -5.70 24.77
C GLY A 12 -4.32 -4.50 25.66
N THR A 13 -3.06 -4.16 25.93
CA THR A 13 -2.73 -2.86 26.55
C THR A 13 -2.79 -1.76 25.48
N PRO A 14 -3.42 -0.60 25.75
CA PRO A 14 -3.52 0.48 24.79
C PRO A 14 -2.13 1.02 24.43
N MET A 15 -1.86 1.17 23.13
CA MET A 15 -0.61 1.76 22.66
C MET A 15 -0.50 3.22 23.13
N PRO A 16 0.71 3.70 23.44
CA PRO A 16 0.94 5.12 23.67
C PRO A 16 0.47 5.96 22.47
N ARG A 17 -0.22 7.08 22.73
CA ARG A 17 -0.75 7.96 21.67
C ARG A 17 0.34 8.49 20.72
N SER A 18 1.58 8.58 21.18
CA SER A 18 2.72 8.98 20.35
C SER A 18 2.97 8.02 19.19
N PHE A 19 2.63 6.74 19.31
CA PHE A 19 2.82 5.74 18.25
C PHE A 19 1.80 5.89 17.12
N THR A 20 0.59 6.34 17.45
CA THR A 20 -0.50 6.59 16.49
C THR A 20 -0.56 8.04 16.02
N ALA A 21 0.35 8.90 16.49
CA ALA A 21 0.41 10.30 16.07
C ALA A 21 0.81 10.41 14.58
N ILE A 22 0.05 11.23 13.85
CA ILE A 22 0.21 11.49 12.42
C ILE A 22 0.18 13.01 12.20
N SER A 23 1.07 13.50 11.35
CA SER A 23 1.01 14.87 10.81
C SER A 23 0.54 14.82 9.36
N ILE A 24 -0.41 15.68 8.98
CA ILE A 24 -0.93 15.72 7.62
C ILE A 24 -0.24 16.87 6.88
N ILE A 25 0.36 16.56 5.73
CA ILE A 25 0.93 17.54 4.82
C ILE A 25 0.16 17.50 3.50
N LEU A 26 -0.10 18.66 2.91
CA LEU A 26 -0.74 18.79 1.61
C LEU A 26 0.33 18.98 0.54
N ILE A 27 0.40 18.07 -0.44
CA ILE A 27 1.27 18.20 -1.61
C ILE A 27 0.43 18.63 -2.81
N PRO A 28 0.77 19.73 -3.50
CA PRO A 28 0.02 20.15 -4.69
C PRO A 28 0.20 19.14 -5.84
N LYS A 29 -0.86 18.89 -6.60
CA LYS A 29 -0.82 18.04 -7.81
C LYS A 29 -0.24 18.78 -9.02
N ASN A 30 -0.44 20.09 -9.09
CA ASN A 30 -0.09 20.99 -10.18
C ASN A 30 0.60 22.24 -9.61
N ASP A 31 1.28 23.02 -10.45
CA ASP A 31 2.10 24.18 -10.01
C ASP A 31 1.27 25.33 -9.37
N SER A 32 -0.01 25.45 -9.69
CA SER A 32 -0.88 26.52 -9.21
C SER A 32 -2.25 26.00 -8.75
N PRO A 33 -2.32 25.32 -7.59
CA PRO A 33 -3.56 24.71 -7.12
C PRO A 33 -4.62 25.77 -6.78
N GLN A 34 -5.80 25.68 -7.40
CA GLN A 34 -6.91 26.62 -7.18
C GLN A 34 -7.99 26.06 -6.25
N SER A 35 -8.07 24.73 -6.13
CA SER A 35 -9.08 24.04 -5.33
C SER A 35 -8.48 22.99 -4.39
N TRP A 36 -9.19 22.69 -3.29
CA TRP A 36 -8.73 21.70 -2.32
C TRP A 36 -8.55 20.28 -2.89
N SER A 37 -9.26 19.94 -3.96
CA SER A 37 -9.14 18.65 -4.65
C SER A 37 -7.82 18.51 -5.43
N GLU A 38 -7.10 19.61 -5.66
CA GLU A 38 -5.79 19.65 -6.30
C GLU A 38 -4.63 19.38 -5.33
N PHE A 39 -4.91 19.18 -4.05
CA PHE A 39 -3.92 18.73 -3.08
C PHE A 39 -4.05 17.23 -2.81
N ARG A 40 -2.90 16.57 -2.64
CA ARG A 40 -2.81 15.20 -2.12
C ARG A 40 -2.48 15.30 -0.63
N PRO A 41 -3.37 14.89 0.29
CA PRO A 41 -3.00 14.77 1.68
C PRO A 41 -2.08 13.58 1.87
N ILE A 42 -0.92 13.81 2.49
CA ILE A 42 0.04 12.77 2.89
C ILE A 42 0.10 12.74 4.41
N SER A 43 -0.13 11.55 4.97
CA SER A 43 0.04 11.28 6.39
C SER A 43 1.49 10.93 6.69
N LEU A 44 2.20 11.83 7.36
CA LEU A 44 3.50 11.57 7.94
C LEU A 44 3.33 10.87 9.29
N CYS A 45 3.62 9.57 9.30
CA CYS A 45 3.69 8.77 10.50
C CYS A 45 5.11 8.73 11.08
N ASN A 46 5.20 8.50 12.38
CA ASN A 46 6.48 8.30 13.07
C ASN A 46 7.16 6.97 12.66
N VAL A 47 8.44 6.83 12.98
CA VAL A 47 9.24 5.63 12.68
C VAL A 47 8.65 4.38 13.34
N THR A 48 8.11 4.48 14.54
CA THR A 48 7.51 3.35 15.25
C THR A 48 6.33 2.75 14.46
N ASN A 49 5.45 3.59 13.94
CA ASN A 49 4.33 3.16 13.09
C ASN A 49 4.83 2.51 11.79
N LYS A 50 5.90 3.04 11.19
CA LYS A 50 6.54 2.42 10.01
C LYS A 50 7.10 1.03 10.33
N ILE A 51 7.74 0.85 11.49
CA ILE A 51 8.25 -0.45 11.94
C ILE A 51 7.10 -1.45 12.12
N LEU A 52 6.02 -1.04 12.79
CA LEU A 52 4.84 -1.88 12.98
C LEU A 52 4.21 -2.27 11.63
N SER A 53 4.04 -1.30 10.73
CA SER A 53 3.51 -1.51 9.38
C SER A 53 4.39 -2.49 8.59
N LYS A 54 5.72 -2.38 8.69
CA LYS A 54 6.65 -3.29 8.03
C LYS A 54 6.59 -4.70 8.63
N LEU A 55 6.47 -4.82 9.95
CA LEU A 55 6.32 -6.11 10.61
C LEU A 55 5.05 -6.82 10.14
N LEU A 56 3.92 -6.11 10.10
CA LEU A 56 2.66 -6.64 9.58
C LEU A 56 2.79 -7.06 8.11
N TYR A 57 3.38 -6.21 7.26
CA TYR A 57 3.64 -6.55 5.87
C TYR A 57 4.46 -7.83 5.73
N THR A 58 5.55 -7.99 6.49
CA THR A 58 6.42 -9.18 6.41
C THR A 58 5.67 -10.46 6.76
N ARG A 59 4.69 -10.40 7.68
CA ARG A 59 3.84 -11.55 8.02
C ARG A 59 2.77 -11.79 6.95
N LEU A 60 2.07 -10.74 6.52
CA LEU A 60 0.96 -10.85 5.57
C LEU A 60 1.43 -11.21 4.15
N SER A 61 2.62 -10.76 3.75
CA SER A 61 3.21 -11.04 2.44
C SER A 61 3.38 -12.52 2.15
N GLN A 62 3.45 -13.36 3.19
CA GLN A 62 3.57 -14.82 3.03
C GLN A 62 2.21 -15.47 2.71
N ALA A 63 1.11 -14.88 3.17
CA ALA A 63 -0.25 -15.37 2.92
C ALA A 63 -0.92 -14.70 1.71
N LEU A 64 -0.41 -13.54 1.28
CA LEU A 64 -0.95 -12.75 0.18
C LEU A 64 -1.12 -13.54 -1.14
N PRO A 65 -0.17 -14.40 -1.58
CA PRO A 65 -0.30 -15.13 -2.85
C PRO A 65 -1.56 -15.99 -2.96
N ASP A 66 -2.03 -16.56 -1.84
CA ASP A 66 -3.19 -17.44 -1.80
C ASP A 66 -4.52 -16.66 -1.66
N LEU A 67 -4.45 -15.39 -1.27
CA LEU A 67 -5.62 -14.54 -0.99
C LEU A 67 -5.98 -13.60 -2.14
N ILE A 68 -5.02 -13.30 -3.03
CA ILE A 68 -5.20 -12.31 -4.10
C ILE A 68 -5.38 -12.97 -5.46
N SER A 69 -6.14 -12.29 -6.32
CA SER A 69 -6.32 -12.74 -7.70
C SER A 69 -4.98 -12.89 -8.43
N PRO A 70 -4.83 -13.88 -9.32
CA PRO A 70 -3.66 -13.96 -10.22
C PRO A 70 -3.53 -12.72 -11.11
N SER A 71 -4.64 -12.03 -11.45
CA SER A 71 -4.63 -10.80 -12.26
C SER A 71 -4.23 -9.53 -11.48
N GLN A 72 -4.06 -9.61 -10.16
CA GLN A 72 -3.59 -8.48 -9.37
C GLN A 72 -2.06 -8.36 -9.51
N SER A 73 -1.60 -7.40 -10.30
CA SER A 73 -0.18 -7.14 -10.55
C SER A 73 0.40 -6.05 -9.64
N ALA A 74 -0.41 -5.06 -9.25
CA ALA A 74 0.05 -3.95 -8.42
C ALA A 74 0.37 -4.41 -6.99
N PHE A 75 1.49 -3.90 -6.46
CA PHE A 75 1.94 -4.13 -5.07
C PHE A 75 2.22 -5.59 -4.70
N VAL A 76 2.41 -6.48 -5.68
CA VAL A 76 2.83 -7.88 -5.47
C VAL A 76 4.27 -8.06 -5.95
N PRO A 77 5.19 -8.52 -5.08
CA PRO A 77 6.56 -8.80 -5.51
C PRO A 77 6.59 -9.80 -6.68
N GLY A 78 7.37 -9.49 -7.72
CA GLY A 78 7.55 -10.37 -8.87
C GLY A 78 6.44 -10.33 -9.92
N ARG A 79 5.41 -9.48 -9.76
CA ARG A 79 4.40 -9.22 -10.81
C ARG A 79 4.59 -7.83 -11.38
N LEU A 80 4.52 -7.70 -12.70
CA LEU A 80 4.67 -6.43 -13.40
C LEU A 80 3.32 -5.97 -13.93
N ILE A 81 3.11 -4.65 -13.98
CA ILE A 81 1.91 -4.09 -14.60
C ILE A 81 1.81 -4.44 -16.10
N ALA A 82 2.96 -4.64 -16.74
CA ALA A 82 3.06 -5.07 -18.13
C ALA A 82 2.42 -6.45 -18.38
N ASP A 83 2.47 -7.36 -17.41
CA ASP A 83 1.87 -8.69 -17.53
C ASP A 83 0.36 -8.60 -17.76
N ASN A 84 -0.30 -7.64 -17.10
CA ASN A 84 -1.73 -7.38 -17.30
C ASN A 84 -2.04 -6.75 -18.66
N ILE A 85 -1.12 -5.92 -19.19
CA ILE A 85 -1.28 -5.34 -20.54
C ILE A 85 -1.21 -6.45 -21.58
N LEU A 86 -0.24 -7.35 -21.46
CA LEU A 86 -0.08 -8.50 -22.36
C LEU A 86 -1.30 -9.43 -22.31
N LEU A 87 -1.78 -9.76 -21.11
CA LEU A 87 -3.03 -10.52 -20.92
C LEU A 87 -4.23 -9.84 -21.60
N ALA A 88 -4.37 -8.52 -21.46
CA ALA A 88 -5.44 -7.78 -22.11
C ALA A 88 -5.34 -7.79 -23.65
N GLN A 89 -4.13 -7.68 -24.19
CA GLN A 89 -3.87 -7.76 -25.63
C GLN A 89 -4.21 -9.15 -26.18
N GLU A 90 -3.83 -10.21 -25.47
CA GLU A 90 -4.11 -11.60 -25.86
C GLU A 90 -5.63 -11.88 -25.84
N MET A 91 -6.34 -11.43 -24.80
CA MET A 91 -7.80 -11.52 -24.75
C MET A 91 -8.48 -10.77 -25.91
N ALA A 92 -8.04 -9.54 -26.21
CA ALA A 92 -8.59 -8.77 -27.33
C ALA A 92 -8.36 -9.47 -28.68
N HIS A 93 -7.17 -10.05 -28.85
CA HIS A 93 -6.83 -10.81 -30.05
C HIS A 93 -7.73 -12.05 -30.21
N HIS A 94 -7.95 -12.82 -29.15
CA HIS A 94 -8.83 -14.00 -29.16
C HIS A 94 -10.30 -13.66 -29.42
N LEU A 95 -10.75 -12.47 -29.02
CA LEU A 95 -12.11 -11.99 -29.27
C LEU A 95 -12.29 -11.37 -30.67
N GLY A 96 -11.26 -11.37 -31.52
CA GLY A 96 -11.30 -10.79 -32.86
C GLY A 96 -11.35 -9.26 -32.88
N MET A 97 -11.10 -8.61 -31.74
CA MET A 97 -11.06 -7.16 -31.60
C MET A 97 -9.74 -6.65 -32.19
N ARG A 98 -9.71 -6.41 -33.49
CA ARG A 98 -8.60 -5.73 -34.17
C ARG A 98 -8.60 -4.26 -33.78
N TYR A 99 -7.64 -3.83 -32.96
CA TYR A 99 -7.27 -2.42 -32.86
C TYR A 99 -6.38 -2.11 -34.07
N THR A 100 -7.01 -1.65 -35.15
CA THR A 100 -6.34 -0.93 -36.26
C THR A 100 -5.96 0.46 -35.82
#